data_AF-A0AAJ2LR47-F1
#
_entry.id   AF-A0AAJ2LR47-F1
#
_cell.length_a   1.000
_cell.length_b   1.000
_cell.length_c   1.000
_cell.angle_alpha   90.00
_cell.angle_beta   90.00
_cell.angle_gamma   90.00
#
_symmetry.space_group_name_H-M   'P 1'
#
loop_
_entity.id
_entity.type
_entity.pdbx_description
1 polymer ?
#
loop_
_entity_poly.entity_id
_entity_poly.type
_entity_poly.pdbx_seq_one_letter_code
_entity_poly.pdbx_strand_id
1 'polypeptide(L)'
;MYELRKARERGHTLEGLAVALANIDDIIATIKTSSSPSEARERLLAKQWQAGGVLALLEKSGHKSVRPDEIDGEDLSHPFGLTGDQYRLSPAQVGAILELRLHRLTGLEQDKLLAE
;
A
#
# COMPACT_ATOMS: atom_id res chain seq x y z
N MET A 1 -8.21 -12.73 -19.57
CA MET A 1 -7.02 -13.03 -18.74
C MET A 1 -6.18 -11.79 -18.50
N TYR A 2 -5.68 -11.11 -19.56
CA TYR A 2 -4.82 -9.92 -19.40
C TYR A 2 -5.45 -8.76 -18.60
N GLU A 3 -6.68 -8.35 -18.95
CA GLU A 3 -7.36 -7.24 -18.26
C GLU A 3 -7.63 -7.52 -16.78
N LEU A 4 -7.99 -8.76 -16.44
CA LEU A 4 -8.20 -9.17 -15.05
C LEU A 4 -6.90 -9.03 -14.25
N ARG A 5 -5.79 -9.58 -14.77
CA ARG A 5 -4.47 -9.50 -14.12
C ARG A 5 -4.06 -8.05 -13.89
N LYS A 6 -4.19 -7.20 -14.92
CA LYS A 6 -3.87 -5.77 -14.83
C LYS A 6 -4.75 -5.04 -13.80
N ALA A 7 -6.03 -5.39 -13.72
CA ALA A 7 -6.92 -4.85 -12.70
C ALA A 7 -6.48 -5.27 -11.28
N ARG A 8 -6.01 -6.51 -11.10
CA ARG A 8 -5.46 -6.98 -9.81
C ARG A 8 -4.22 -6.20 -9.39
N GLU A 9 -3.26 -6.04 -10.31
CA GLU A 9 -2.02 -5.29 -10.06
C GLU A 9 -2.31 -3.82 -9.68
N ARG A 10 -3.28 -3.20 -10.34
CA ARG A 10 -3.73 -1.84 -9.99
C ARG A 10 -4.39 -1.80 -8.62
N GLY A 11 -5.32 -2.72 -8.34
CA GLY A 11 -6.00 -2.81 -7.04
C GLY A 11 -5.00 -3.03 -5.89
N HIS A 12 -4.03 -3.92 -6.09
CA HIS A 12 -2.92 -4.15 -5.15
C HIS A 12 -2.15 -2.86 -4.85
N THR A 13 -1.84 -2.08 -5.89
CA THR A 13 -1.14 -0.80 -5.72
C THR A 13 -1.98 0.21 -4.94
N LEU A 14 -3.26 0.36 -5.29
CA LEU A 14 -4.20 1.26 -4.61
C LEU A 14 -4.38 0.90 -3.13
N GLU A 15 -4.45 -0.38 -2.80
CA GLU A 15 -4.55 -0.87 -1.42
C GLU A 15 -3.33 -0.42 -0.58
N GLY A 16 -2.12 -0.56 -1.12
CA GLY A 16 -0.90 -0.12 -0.45
C GLY A 16 -0.85 1.40 -0.27
N LEU A 17 -1.33 2.18 -1.25
CA LEU A 17 -1.41 3.64 -1.15
C LEU A 17 -2.45 4.06 -0.10
N ALA A 18 -3.59 3.40 -0.02
CA ALA A 18 -4.60 3.67 1.00
C ALA A 18 -4.05 3.42 2.41
N VAL A 19 -3.35 2.30 2.62
CA VAL A 19 -2.65 2.02 3.88
C VAL A 19 -1.60 3.07 4.19
N ALA A 20 -0.80 3.49 3.20
CA ALA A 20 0.22 4.53 3.40
C ALA A 20 -0.40 5.88 3.79
N LEU A 21 -1.51 6.27 3.16
CA LEU A 21 -2.23 7.51 3.49
C LEU A 21 -2.84 7.46 4.89
N ALA A 22 -3.39 6.32 5.31
CA ALA A 22 -3.89 6.12 6.67
C ALA A 22 -2.79 6.19 7.74
N ASN A 23 -1.52 5.96 7.34
CA ASN A 23 -0.35 6.00 8.22
C ASN A 23 0.63 7.12 7.82
N ILE A 24 0.15 8.20 7.20
CA ILE A 24 1.01 9.15 6.47
C ILE A 24 2.10 9.78 7.34
N ASP A 25 1.81 10.11 8.60
CA ASP A 25 2.80 10.71 9.49
C ASP A 25 3.98 9.78 9.76
N ASP A 26 3.72 8.48 9.97
CA ASP A 26 4.74 7.46 10.23
C ASP A 26 5.49 7.06 8.95
N ILE A 27 4.80 7.03 7.80
CA ILE A 27 5.42 6.88 6.48
C ILE A 27 6.42 8.01 6.24
N ILE A 28 5.99 9.27 6.41
CA ILE A 28 6.84 10.44 6.20
C ILE A 28 7.98 10.48 7.22
N ALA A 29 7.74 10.13 8.48
CA ALA A 29 8.79 10.02 9.49
C ALA A 29 9.83 8.95 9.11
N THR A 30 9.39 7.79 8.65
CA THR A 30 10.27 6.70 8.19
C THR A 30 11.13 7.17 7.01
N ILE A 31 10.54 7.84 6.03
CA ILE A 31 11.27 8.37 4.86
C ILE A 31 12.27 9.47 5.29
N LYS A 32 11.84 10.45 6.09
CA LYS A 32 12.68 11.59 6.52
C LYS A 32 13.85 11.19 7.42
N THR A 33 13.70 10.12 8.18
CA THR A 33 14.76 9.61 9.08
C THR A 33 15.72 8.63 8.40
N SER A 34 15.45 8.27 7.14
CA SER A 34 16.32 7.42 6.33
C SER A 34 17.41 8.26 5.65
N SER A 35 18.63 7.76 5.61
CA SER A 35 19.79 8.42 5.00
C SER A 35 19.79 8.38 3.47
N SER A 36 19.03 7.45 2.87
CA SER A 36 18.94 7.28 1.42
C SER A 36 17.58 6.72 0.98
N PRO A 37 17.22 6.85 -0.31
CA PRO A 37 16.02 6.21 -0.85
C PRO A 37 16.02 4.67 -0.73
N SER A 38 17.20 4.03 -0.80
CA SER A 38 17.32 2.57 -0.60
C SER A 38 16.97 2.20 0.83
N GLU A 39 17.52 2.91 1.81
CA GLU A 39 17.23 2.67 3.23
C GLU A 39 15.74 2.91 3.52
N ALA A 40 15.14 3.98 2.98
CA ALA A 40 13.71 4.23 3.13
C ALA A 40 12.88 3.06 2.58
N ARG A 41 13.21 2.54 1.39
CA ARG A 41 12.55 1.37 0.81
C ARG A 41 12.65 0.15 1.73
N GLU A 42 13.85 -0.18 2.19
CA GLU A 42 14.08 -1.34 3.07
C GLU A 42 13.28 -1.21 4.37
N ARG A 43 13.25 -0.03 4.98
CA ARG A 43 12.52 0.23 6.22
C ARG A 43 11.00 0.16 6.03
N LEU A 44 10.50 0.69 4.91
CA LEU A 44 9.08 0.61 4.56
C LEU A 44 8.62 -0.85 4.33
N LEU A 45 9.48 -1.69 3.74
CA LEU A 45 9.22 -3.11 3.52
C LEU A 45 9.30 -3.96 4.80
N ALA A 46 10.22 -3.63 5.70
CA ALA A 46 10.44 -4.40 6.93
C ALA A 46 9.34 -4.15 7.98
N LYS A 47 8.69 -2.99 7.94
CA LYS A 47 7.69 -2.58 8.93
C LYS A 47 6.31 -3.19 8.63
N GLN A 48 5.57 -3.45 9.71
CA GLN A 48 4.15 -3.77 9.65
C GLN A 48 3.35 -2.50 9.93
N TRP A 49 2.37 -2.23 9.07
CA TRP A 49 1.56 -1.02 9.09
C TRP A 49 0.20 -1.33 9.66
N GLN A 50 -0.41 -0.38 10.36
CA GLN A 50 -1.78 -0.56 10.78
C GLN A 50 -2.68 -0.46 9.57
N ALA A 51 -3.39 -1.54 9.25
CA ALA A 51 -4.37 -1.53 8.16
C ALA A 51 -5.51 -0.53 8.45
N GLY A 52 -5.82 -0.34 9.74
CA GLY A 52 -6.88 0.54 10.20
C GLY A 52 -8.26 0.16 9.65
N GLY A 53 -9.20 1.10 9.73
CA GLY A 53 -10.53 0.97 9.12
C GLY A 53 -10.54 1.08 7.60
N VAL A 54 -9.39 1.35 6.95
CA VAL A 54 -9.32 1.60 5.50
C VAL A 54 -9.61 0.33 4.70
N LEU A 55 -9.16 -0.83 5.17
CA LEU A 55 -9.46 -2.10 4.51
C LEU A 55 -10.94 -2.48 4.70
N ALA A 56 -11.52 -2.21 5.87
CA ALA A 56 -12.95 -2.39 6.09
C ALA A 56 -13.79 -1.44 5.21
N LEU A 57 -13.28 -0.26 4.86
CA LEU A 57 -13.93 0.65 3.91
C LEU A 57 -13.83 0.12 2.46
N LEU A 58 -12.66 -0.38 2.06
CA LEU A 58 -12.47 -1.01 0.75
C LEU A 58 -13.37 -2.25 0.57
N GLU A 59 -13.46 -3.11 1.59
CA GLU A 59 -14.36 -4.26 1.56
C GLU A 59 -15.84 -3.84 1.45
N LYS A 60 -16.25 -2.79 2.18
CA LYS A 60 -17.62 -2.28 2.19
C LYS A 60 -18.02 -1.57 0.89
N SER A 61 -17.09 -0.94 0.20
CA SER A 61 -17.35 -0.30 -1.10
C SER A 61 -17.39 -1.29 -2.27
N GLY A 62 -17.21 -2.59 -2.00
CA GLY A 62 -17.22 -3.63 -3.01
C GLY A 62 -15.86 -3.85 -3.69
N HIS A 63 -14.82 -3.10 -3.28
CA HIS A 63 -13.44 -3.44 -3.61
C HIS A 63 -13.02 -4.61 -2.72
N LYS A 64 -13.34 -5.84 -3.16
CA LYS A 64 -12.65 -7.02 -2.62
C LYS A 64 -11.16 -6.80 -2.84
N SER A 65 -10.35 -6.89 -1.78
CA SER A 65 -8.89 -6.94 -1.90
C SER A 65 -8.52 -7.87 -3.06
N VAL A 66 -8.00 -7.29 -4.15
CA VAL A 66 -7.67 -8.03 -5.36
C VAL A 66 -6.18 -8.34 -5.31
N ARG A 67 -5.84 -9.27 -4.42
CA ARG A 67 -4.50 -9.80 -4.36
C ARG A 67 -4.11 -10.41 -5.74
N PRO A 68 -2.95 -10.04 -6.31
CA PRO A 68 -2.42 -10.69 -7.50
C PRO A 68 -2.15 -12.18 -7.23
N ASP A 69 -2.14 -13.01 -8.28
CA ASP A 69 -1.86 -14.44 -8.11
C ASP A 69 -0.41 -14.70 -7.66
N GLU A 70 0.50 -13.80 -8.04
CA GLU A 70 1.92 -13.82 -7.66
C GLU A 70 2.35 -12.40 -7.25
N ILE A 71 3.12 -12.30 -6.17
CA ILE A 71 3.77 -11.05 -5.74
C ILE A 71 5.27 -11.30 -5.71
N ASP A 72 6.01 -10.48 -6.44
CA ASP A 72 7.47 -10.59 -6.49
C ASP A 72 8.11 -10.41 -5.11
N GLY A 73 9.08 -11.28 -4.79
CA GLY A 73 9.77 -11.31 -3.50
C GLY A 73 8.94 -11.80 -2.31
N GLU A 74 7.78 -12.44 -2.55
CA GLU A 74 6.94 -12.93 -1.47
C GLU A 74 7.47 -14.20 -0.79
N ASP A 75 7.49 -14.16 0.53
CA ASP A 75 7.66 -15.32 1.40
C ASP A 75 6.27 -15.82 1.85
N LEU A 76 5.92 -17.06 1.52
CA LEU A 76 4.62 -17.63 1.90
C LEU A 76 4.44 -17.83 3.41
N SER A 77 5.54 -17.90 4.17
CA SER A 77 5.48 -17.93 5.64
C SER A 77 5.22 -16.56 6.26
N HIS A 78 5.50 -15.48 5.51
CA HIS A 78 5.25 -14.09 5.87
C HIS A 78 4.72 -13.36 4.63
N PRO A 79 3.42 -13.52 4.28
CA PRO A 79 2.87 -12.94 3.07
C PRO A 79 2.79 -11.42 3.14
N PHE A 80 2.88 -10.75 1.98
CA PHE A 80 2.50 -9.34 1.87
C PHE A 80 0.98 -9.18 1.97
N GLY A 81 0.52 -7.96 2.19
CA GLY A 81 -0.89 -7.65 2.36
C GLY A 81 -1.36 -7.75 3.82
N LEU A 82 -2.66 -7.93 4.00
CA LEU A 82 -3.30 -7.98 5.31
C LEU A 82 -3.05 -9.30 6.04
N THR A 83 -2.57 -9.22 7.28
CA THR A 83 -2.51 -10.32 8.24
C THR A 83 -3.09 -9.84 9.57
N GLY A 84 -4.33 -10.24 9.88
CA GLY A 84 -5.06 -9.75 11.04
C GLY A 84 -5.40 -8.26 10.90
N ASP A 85 -4.89 -7.42 11.78
CA ASP A 85 -5.01 -5.96 11.76
C ASP A 85 -3.78 -5.25 11.16
N GLN A 86 -2.75 -6.01 10.80
CA GLN A 86 -1.50 -5.48 10.27
C GLN A 86 -1.37 -5.70 8.77
N TYR A 87 -0.66 -4.80 8.12
CA TYR A 87 -0.44 -4.79 6.69
C TYR A 87 1.05 -4.77 6.36
N ARG A 88 1.48 -5.67 5.48
CA ARG A 88 2.85 -5.71 4.97
C ARG A 88 2.89 -5.23 3.52
N LEU A 89 3.59 -4.13 3.28
CA LEU A 89 3.71 -3.55 1.94
C LEU A 89 4.60 -4.43 1.05
N SER A 90 4.21 -4.63 -0.21
CA SER A 90 5.04 -5.28 -1.21
C SER A 90 6.04 -4.31 -1.86
N PRO A 91 7.08 -4.79 -2.57
CA PRO A 91 8.03 -3.95 -3.29
C PRO A 91 7.38 -2.96 -4.27
N ALA A 92 6.36 -3.41 -5.01
CA ALA A 92 5.63 -2.57 -5.95
C ALA A 92 4.88 -1.43 -5.23
N GLN A 93 4.23 -1.73 -4.10
CA GLN A 93 3.52 -0.72 -3.30
C GLN A 93 4.49 0.31 -2.70
N VAL A 94 5.62 -0.13 -2.14
CA VAL A 94 6.65 0.78 -1.62
C VAL A 94 7.21 1.68 -2.72
N GLY A 95 7.41 1.14 -3.92
CA GLY A 95 7.78 1.94 -5.10
C GLY A 95 6.76 3.05 -5.36
N ALA A 96 5.47 2.70 -5.44
CA ALA A 96 4.39 3.67 -5.67
C ALA A 96 4.30 4.73 -4.57
N ILE A 97 4.52 4.36 -3.30
CA ILE A 97 4.51 5.28 -2.16
C ILE A 97 5.65 6.30 -2.27
N LEU A 98 6.86 5.86 -2.64
CA LEU A 98 8.01 6.76 -2.81
C LEU A 98 7.85 7.70 -4.01
N GLU A 99 7.02 7.35 -4.99
CA GLU A 99 6.67 8.18 -6.14
C GLU A 99 5.49 9.13 -5.88
N LEU A 100 4.85 9.05 -4.72
CA LEU A 100 3.74 9.95 -4.36
C LEU A 100 4.20 11.42 -4.38
N ARG A 101 3.34 12.25 -4.96
CA ARG A 101 3.51 13.70 -4.98
C ARG A 101 2.66 14.31 -3.87
N LEU A 102 3.19 15.34 -3.19
CA LEU A 102 2.53 15.96 -2.02
C LEU A 102 1.08 16.41 -2.26
N HIS A 103 0.71 16.82 -3.48
CA HIS A 103 -0.69 17.20 -3.78
C HIS A 103 -1.69 16.04 -3.60
N ARG A 104 -1.22 14.79 -3.67
CA ARG A 104 -2.04 13.60 -3.40
C ARG A 104 -2.44 13.45 -1.93
N LEU A 105 -1.84 14.25 -1.03
CA LEU A 105 -2.19 14.27 0.38
C LEU A 105 -3.37 15.19 0.69
N THR A 106 -3.86 15.94 -0.28
CA THR A 106 -5.08 16.74 -0.09
C THR A 106 -6.29 15.83 0.06
N GLY A 107 -7.25 16.20 0.91
CA GLY A 107 -8.43 15.35 1.18
C GLY A 107 -9.17 14.94 -0.11
N LEU A 108 -9.34 15.88 -1.04
CA LEU A 108 -9.97 15.60 -2.34
C LEU A 108 -9.25 14.53 -3.17
N GLU A 109 -7.91 14.53 -3.17
CA GLU A 109 -7.14 13.52 -3.90
C GLU A 109 -7.12 12.18 -3.19
N GLN A 110 -7.17 12.17 -1.85
CA GLN A 110 -7.33 10.95 -1.06
C GLN A 110 -8.70 10.31 -1.31
N ASP A 111 -9.77 11.11 -1.28
CA ASP A 111 -11.15 10.65 -1.52
C ASP A 111 -11.30 10.03 -2.92
N LYS A 112 -10.69 10.67 -3.94
CA LYS A 112 -10.67 10.11 -5.30
C LYS A 112 -9.93 8.79 -5.37
N LEU A 113 -8.78 8.67 -4.71
CA LEU A 113 -7.98 7.44 -4.70
C LEU A 113 -8.74 6.29 -4.06
N LEU A 114 -9.49 6.56 -2.99
CA LEU A 114 -10.32 5.57 -2.31
C LEU A 114 -11.60 5.20 -3.09
N ALA A 115 -11.96 5.99 -4.11
CA ALA A 115 -13.12 5.76 -4.96
C ALA A 115 -12.78 5.15 -6.33
N GLU A 116 -11.49 4.96 -6.66
CA GLU A 116 -11.01 4.24 -7.85
C GLU A 116 -11.05 2.72 -7.69
#